data_AF-A0ABD4P9D7-F1
#
_entry.id   AF-A0ABD4P9D7-F1
#
_cell.length_a   1.000
_cell.length_b   1.000
_cell.length_c   1.000
_cell.angle_alpha   90.00
_cell.angle_beta   90.00
_cell.angle_gamma   90.00
#
_symmetry.space_group_name_H-M   'P 1'
#
loop_
_entity.id
_entity.type
_entity.pdbx_description
1 polymer ?
#
loop_
_entity_poly.entity_id
_entity_poly.type
_entity_poly.pdbx_seq_one_letter_code
_entity_poly.pdbx_strand_id
1 'polypeptide(L)' 'MCNKTTPDAAAAALTTLMHALIDIECTAELAQKEEREEYTLFALECIRYTATRSLNDAKNILVADCENGGGYA' A
#
# COMPACT_ATOMS: atom_id res chain seq x y z
N MET A 1 32.22 -7.36 5.05
CA MET A 1 31.16 -6.41 4.64
C MET A 1 29.86 -7.18 4.58
N CYS A 2 29.05 -7.10 5.64
CA CYS A 2 27.75 -7.77 5.65
C CYS A 2 26.79 -6.97 4.75
N ASN A 3 26.40 -7.54 3.61
CA ASN A 3 25.24 -7.08 2.85
C ASN A 3 24.00 -7.33 3.73
N LYS A 4 23.64 -6.35 4.54
CA LYS A 4 22.30 -6.30 5.12
C LYS A 4 21.35 -5.98 3.99
N THR A 5 20.76 -7.01 3.40
CA THR A 5 19.60 -6.93 2.49
C THR A 5 18.35 -6.56 3.29
N THR A 6 18.42 -5.53 4.13
CA THR A 6 17.23 -4.90 4.66
C THR A 6 16.73 -4.01 3.53
N PRO A 7 15.50 -4.19 3.02
CA PRO A 7 14.95 -3.24 2.06
C PRO A 7 15.03 -1.86 2.69
N ASP A 8 15.60 -0.92 1.93
CA ASP A 8 15.47 0.50 2.22
C ASP A 8 13.99 0.78 2.55
N ALA A 9 13.72 1.52 3.64
CA ALA A 9 12.35 1.67 4.11
C ALA A 9 11.46 2.36 3.06
N ALA A 10 12.04 3.24 2.22
CA ALA A 10 11.34 3.78 1.06
C ALA A 10 11.05 2.69 0.02
N ALA A 11 11.97 1.77 -0.28
CA ALA A 11 11.68 0.60 -1.14
C ALA A 11 10.55 -0.29 -0.57
N ALA A 12 10.51 -0.52 0.74
CA ALA A 12 9.43 -1.27 1.38
C ALA A 12 8.08 -0.53 1.30
N ALA A 13 8.05 0.77 1.58
CA ALA A 13 6.86 1.60 1.46
C ALA A 13 6.33 1.64 0.01
N LEU A 14 7.23 1.80 -0.97
CA LEU A 14 6.88 1.76 -2.39
C LEU A 14 6.32 0.40 -2.80
N THR A 15 6.92 -0.70 -2.33
CA THR A 15 6.43 -2.05 -2.61
C THR A 15 5.01 -2.25 -2.07
N THR A 16 4.74 -1.80 -0.84
CA THR A 16 3.40 -1.81 -0.24
C THR A 16 2.40 -1.04 -1.10
N LEU A 17 2.76 0.16 -1.57
CA LEU A 17 1.89 0.97 -2.41
C LEU A 17 1.69 0.36 -3.80
N MET A 18 2.71 -0.28 -4.38
CA MET A 18 2.60 -0.95 -5.68
C MET A 18 1.62 -2.13 -5.63
N HIS A 19 1.68 -2.97 -4.60
CA HIS A 19 0.70 -4.04 -4.43
C HIS A 19 -0.72 -3.49 -4.26
N ALA A 20 -0.88 -2.43 -3.46
CA ALA A 20 -2.17 -1.78 -3.28
C ALA A 20 -2.75 -1.23 -4.60
N LEU A 21 -1.91 -0.65 -5.46
CA LEU A 21 -2.35 -0.15 -6.77
C LEU A 21 -2.83 -1.30 -7.68
N ILE A 22 -2.15 -2.45 -7.66
CA ILE A 22 -2.55 -3.64 -8.41
C ILE A 22 -3.92 -4.15 -7.92
N ASP A 23 -4.11 -4.23 -6.60
CA ASP A 23 -5.38 -4.68 -6.01
C ASP A 23 -6.53 -3.72 -6.32
N ILE A 24 -6.26 -2.41 -6.29
CA ILE A 24 -7.23 -1.37 -6.65
C ILE A 24 -7.63 -1.48 -8.13
N GLU A 25 -6.66 -1.59 -9.04
CA GLU A 25 -6.94 -1.76 -10.47
C GLU A 25 -7.75 -3.03 -10.74
N CYS A 26 -7.36 -4.16 -10.15
CA CYS A 26 -8.10 -5.42 -10.29
C CYS A 26 -9.56 -5.28 -9.79
N THR A 27 -9.75 -4.63 -8.64
CA THR A 27 -11.09 -4.40 -8.08
C THR A 27 -11.92 -3.46 -8.96
N ALA A 28 -11.30 -2.41 -9.50
CA ALA A 28 -11.97 -1.47 -10.40
C ALA A 28 -12.35 -2.11 -11.73
N GLU A 29 -11.50 -2.99 -12.29
CA GLU A 29 -11.81 -3.74 -13.51
C GLU A 29 -12.98 -4.71 -13.28
N LEU A 30 -13.00 -5.42 -12.15
CA LEU A 30 -14.11 -6.30 -11.79
C LEU A 30 -15.43 -5.51 -11.63
N ALA A 31 -15.37 -4.34 -11.00
CA ALA A 31 -16.54 -3.47 -10.85
C ALA A 31 -17.10 -2.98 -12.18
N GLN A 32 -16.24 -2.64 -13.14
CA GLN A 32 -16.65 -2.20 -14.48
C GLN A 32 -17.34 -3.29 -15.30
N LYS A 33 -17.03 -4.57 -15.04
CA LYS A 33 -17.63 -5.71 -15.74
C LYS A 33 -18.98 -6.14 -15.17
N GLU A 34 -19.33 -5.65 -13.99
CA GLU A 34 -20.55 -6.05 -13.28
C GLU A 34 -21.63 -4.96 -13.44
N GLU A 35 -22.84 -5.37 -13.81
CA GLU A 35 -23.96 -4.44 -14.07
C GLU A 35 -24.75 -4.10 -12.79
N ARG A 36 -24.45 -4.78 -11.68
CA ARG A 36 -25.14 -4.60 -10.39
C ARG A 36 -24.54 -3.45 -9.59
N GLU A 37 -25.34 -2.43 -9.32
CA GLU A 37 -24.97 -1.25 -8.53
C GLU A 37 -24.42 -1.61 -7.14
N GLU A 38 -25.01 -2.61 -6.46
CA GLU A 38 -24.53 -3.07 -5.15
C GLU A 38 -23.08 -3.56 -5.19
N TYR A 39 -22.68 -4.21 -6.29
CA TYR A 39 -21.30 -4.67 -6.46
C TYR A 39 -20.35 -3.50 -6.71
N THR A 40 -20.78 -2.50 -7.46
CA THR A 40 -20.00 -1.27 -7.68
C THR A 40 -19.76 -0.52 -6.37
N LEU A 41 -20.78 -0.41 -5.51
CA LEU A 41 -20.64 0.21 -4.18
C LEU A 41 -19.71 -0.60 -3.27
N PHE A 42 -19.83 -1.93 -3.29
CA PHE A 42 -18.93 -2.80 -2.55
C PHE A 42 -17.48 -2.65 -3.04
N ALA A 43 -17.25 -2.65 -4.35
CA ALA A 43 -15.94 -2.46 -4.94
C ALA A 43 -15.34 -1.10 -4.59
N LEU A 44 -16.15 -0.03 -4.58
CA LEU A 44 -15.72 1.30 -4.15
C LEU A 44 -15.24 1.29 -2.69
N GLU A 45 -15.95 0.58 -1.80
CA GLU A 45 -15.55 0.42 -0.41
C GLU A 45 -14.23 -0.37 -0.29
N CYS A 46 -14.08 -1.45 -1.06
CA CYS A 46 -12.84 -2.22 -1.12
C CYS A 46 -11.65 -1.38 -1.60
N ILE A 47 -11.83 -0.57 -2.64
CA ILE A 47 -10.81 0.34 -3.15
C ILE A 47 -10.42 1.37 -2.07
N ARG A 48 -11.40 2.00 -1.44
CA ARG A 48 -11.17 2.98 -0.37
C ARG A 48 -10.42 2.39 0.81
N TYR A 49 -10.83 1.18 1.24
CA TYR A 49 -10.19 0.45 2.33
C TYR A 49 -8.73 0.12 1.99
N THR A 50 -8.49 -0.45 0.80
CA THR A 50 -7.16 -0.85 0.34
C THR A 50 -6.22 0.34 0.25
N ALA A 51 -6.68 1.45 -0.33
CA ALA A 51 -5.92 2.69 -0.40
C ALA A 51 -5.57 3.23 0.98
N THR A 52 -6.57 3.35 1.88
CA THR A 52 -6.38 3.94 3.21
C THR A 52 -5.42 3.10 4.05
N ARG A 53 -5.60 1.78 4.06
CA ARG A 53 -4.76 0.86 4.81
C ARG A 53 -3.32 0.89 4.30
N SER A 54 -3.13 0.83 2.99
CA SER A 54 -1.79 0.77 2.40
C SER A 54 -1.03 2.09 2.56
N LEU A 55 -1.73 3.23 2.53
CA LEU A 55 -1.15 4.54 2.87
C LEU A 55 -0.70 4.59 4.33
N ASN A 56 -1.50 4.07 5.26
CA ASN A 56 -1.11 3.98 6.67
C ASN A 56 0.07 3.04 6.89
N ASP A 57 0.08 1.88 6.25
CA ASP A 57 1.17 0.91 6.36
C ASP A 57 2.47 1.49 5.79
N ALA A 58 2.42 2.12 4.61
CA ALA A 58 3.57 2.82 4.02
C ALA A 58 4.08 3.97 4.91
N LYS A 59 3.17 4.78 5.47
CA LYS A 59 3.52 5.83 6.42
C LYS A 59 4.22 5.26 7.65
N ASN A 60 3.69 4.19 8.24
CA ASN A 60 4.25 3.59 9.44
C ASN A 60 5.67 3.04 9.19
N ILE A 61 5.91 2.45 8.00
CA ILE A 61 7.25 2.00 7.59
C ILE A 61 8.22 3.19 7.56
N LEU A 62 7.83 4.30 6.91
CA LEU A 62 8.69 5.48 6.79
C LEU A 62 8.93 6.18 8.14
N VAL A 63 7.91 6.24 9.01
CA VAL A 63 8.07 6.81 10.36
C VAL A 63 9.02 5.97 11.20
N ALA A 64 8.87 4.64 11.18
CA ALA A 64 9.76 3.74 11.91
C ALA A 64 11.22 3.85 11.45
N ASP A 65 11.46 4.12 10.17
CA ASP A 65 12.79 4.37 9.62
C ASP A 65 13.38 5.70 10.14
N CYS A 66 12.59 6.78 10.14
CA CYS A 66 12.98 8.06 10.73
C CYS A 66 13.30 7.95 12.23
N GLU A 67 12.50 7.18 12.99
CA GLU A 67 12.68 6.99 14.43
C GLU A 67 13.88 6.08 14.77
N ASN A 68 14.16 5.06 13.95
CA ASN A 68 15.32 4.18 14.12
C ASN A 68 16.63 4.74 13.55
N GLY A 69 16.59 5.83 12.76
CA GLY A 69 17.71 6.39 12.01
C GLY A 69 18.17 7.80 12.40
N GLY A 70 17.55 8.45 13.40
CA GLY A 70 17.91 9.80 13.86
C GLY A 70 19.20 9.91 14.70
N GLY A 71 19.96 8.81 14.85
CA GLY A 71 21.26 8.78 15.51
C GLY A 71 22.40 8.77 14.50
N TYR A 72 22.66 9.91 13.86
CA TYR A 72 24.00 10.18 13.34
C TYR A 72 24.94 10.29 14.55
N ALA A 73 25.66 9.21 14.83
CA ALA A 73 26.88 9.23 15.64
C ALA A 73 28.09 9.56 14.76
#